data_AF-E4Y357-F1
#
_entry.id   AF-E4Y357-F1
#
_cell.length_a   1.000
_cell.length_b   1.000
_cell.length_c   1.000
_cell.angle_alpha   90.00
_cell.angle_beta   90.00
_cell.angle_gamma   90.00
#
_symmetry.space_group_name_H-M   'P 1'
#
loop_
_entity.id
_entity.type
_entity.pdbx_description
1 polymer ?
#
loop_
_entity_poly.entity_id
_entity_poly.type
_entity_poly.pdbx_seq_one_letter_code
_entity_poly.pdbx_strand_id
1 'polypeptide(L)'
;MLLLSDIRQGFAYMTLFAFWLVFMSEHLLDKPHRDNLKNYALQLCFVLICGLAMFILDCVERGWQLNDPFWSVWDTVHGRNAAHVMPIVGGIFGALYLINLAFVIFKVSYNLFKRQQHFVGKLHAEGLIIRFQIIIGFTLFCAIASLIAFYYNEATDAPVIVNNHHIQVQSAIYTGLYVLWNLYVLSVILLYAPS
;
A
#
# COMPACT_ATOMS: atom_id res chain seq x y z
N MET A 1 23.27 4.19 4.65
CA MET A 1 21.91 4.61 5.07
C MET A 1 20.80 4.07 4.13
N LEU A 2 21.04 3.00 3.35
CA LEU A 2 20.00 2.41 2.49
C LEU A 2 19.01 1.56 3.29
N LEU A 3 19.53 0.60 4.08
CA LEU A 3 18.72 -0.30 4.91
C LEU A 3 17.69 0.44 5.77
N LEU A 4 18.08 1.53 6.42
CA LEU A 4 17.17 2.32 7.26
C LEU A 4 16.06 3.01 6.43
N SER A 5 16.36 3.43 5.20
CA SER A 5 15.35 3.98 4.30
C SER A 5 14.36 2.90 3.85
N ASP A 6 14.85 1.69 3.54
CA ASP A 6 14.01 0.56 3.12
C ASP A 6 13.08 0.12 4.26
N ILE A 7 13.61 -0.01 5.48
CA ILE A 7 12.81 -0.35 6.67
C ILE A 7 11.72 0.69 6.89
N ARG A 8 12.04 1.98 6.76
CA ARG A 8 11.06 3.07 6.91
C ARG A 8 9.96 2.98 5.85
N GLN A 9 10.33 2.74 4.59
CA GLN A 9 9.35 2.60 3.50
C GLN A 9 8.50 1.34 3.66
N GLY A 10 9.11 0.20 4.00
CA GLY A 10 8.41 -1.05 4.29
C GLY A 10 7.40 -0.91 5.43
N PHE A 11 7.77 -0.23 6.51
CA PHE A 11 6.86 0.05 7.61
C PHE A 11 5.69 0.95 7.19
N ALA A 12 5.95 1.97 6.38
CA ALA A 12 4.90 2.83 5.83
C ALA A 12 3.91 2.03 4.96
N TYR A 13 4.39 1.13 4.10
CA TYR A 13 3.55 0.28 3.27
C TYR A 13 2.73 -0.73 4.09
N MET A 14 3.34 -1.40 5.08
CA MET A 14 2.61 -2.29 5.99
C MET A 14 1.48 -1.55 6.71
N THR A 15 1.75 -0.33 7.19
CA THR A 15 0.75 0.51 7.86
C THR A 15 -0.38 0.90 6.91
N LEU A 16 -0.06 1.30 5.68
CA LEU A 16 -1.05 1.65 4.66
C LEU A 16 -1.95 0.45 4.30
N PHE A 17 -1.38 -0.73 4.12
CA PHE A 17 -2.15 -1.93 3.81
C PHE A 17 -3.02 -2.39 4.99
N ALA A 18 -2.49 -2.33 6.22
CA ALA A 18 -3.28 -2.59 7.41
C ALA A 18 -4.44 -1.59 7.56
N PHE A 19 -4.17 -0.30 7.33
CA PHE A 19 -5.19 0.75 7.33
C PHE A 19 -6.31 0.43 6.34
N TRP A 20 -5.97 0.13 5.09
CA TRP A 20 -6.97 -0.18 4.05
C TRP A 20 -7.85 -1.35 4.41
N LEU A 21 -7.25 -2.41 4.92
CA LEU A 21 -7.98 -3.60 5.29
C LEU A 21 -8.98 -3.34 6.43
N VAL A 22 -8.51 -2.70 7.50
CA VAL A 22 -9.34 -2.39 8.68
C VAL A 22 -10.43 -1.40 8.28
N PHE A 23 -10.06 -0.32 7.60
CA PHE A 23 -10.98 0.71 7.13
C PHE A 23 -12.11 0.12 6.28
N MET A 24 -11.79 -0.68 5.26
CA MET A 24 -12.81 -1.29 4.40
C MET A 24 -13.67 -2.30 5.15
N SER A 25 -13.08 -3.06 6.05
CA SER A 25 -13.81 -4.09 6.81
C SER A 25 -14.75 -3.50 7.87
N GLU A 26 -14.43 -2.35 8.46
CA GLU A 26 -15.34 -1.61 9.34
C GLU A 26 -16.57 -1.07 8.62
N HIS A 27 -16.40 -0.62 7.37
CA HIS A 27 -17.51 -0.18 6.53
C HIS A 27 -18.39 -1.35 6.04
N LEU A 28 -17.91 -2.60 6.14
CA LEU A 28 -18.68 -3.81 5.82
C LEU A 28 -19.53 -4.32 6.99
N LEU A 29 -19.04 -4.14 8.22
CA LEU A 29 -19.64 -4.68 9.43
C LEU A 29 -20.61 -3.68 10.05
N ASP A 30 -21.89 -3.76 9.68
CA ASP A 30 -22.99 -3.19 10.48
C ASP A 30 -23.26 -4.05 11.72
N LYS A 31 -22.21 -4.33 12.49
CA LYS A 31 -22.35 -5.02 13.77
C LYS A 31 -22.34 -3.98 14.89
N PRO A 32 -23.15 -4.18 15.93
CA PRO A 32 -23.23 -3.24 17.07
C PRO A 32 -21.94 -3.19 17.92
N HIS A 33 -20.96 -4.08 17.71
CA HIS A 33 -19.68 -4.11 18.44
C HIS A 33 -18.52 -4.05 17.44
N ARG A 34 -17.99 -2.84 17.20
CA ARG A 34 -16.98 -2.55 16.17
C ARG A 34 -15.52 -2.73 16.63
N ASP A 35 -15.28 -2.88 17.93
CA ASP A 35 -13.99 -2.45 18.50
C ASP A 35 -12.96 -3.57 18.76
N ASN A 36 -13.12 -4.73 18.13
CA ASN A 36 -12.22 -5.87 18.34
C ASN A 36 -11.30 -6.11 17.13
N LEU A 37 -10.03 -5.73 17.28
CA LEU A 37 -8.98 -6.02 16.29
C LEU A 37 -8.85 -7.52 15.97
N LYS A 38 -9.25 -8.38 16.91
CA LYS A 38 -9.30 -9.85 16.75
C LYS A 38 -10.13 -10.29 15.54
N ASN A 39 -11.15 -9.52 15.15
CA ASN A 39 -11.99 -9.83 14.00
C ASN A 39 -11.23 -9.78 12.67
N TYR A 40 -10.14 -9.01 12.61
CA TYR A 40 -9.31 -8.80 11.43
C TYR A 40 -7.97 -9.52 11.52
N ALA A 41 -7.71 -10.26 12.61
CA ALA A 41 -6.41 -10.84 12.92
C ALA A 41 -5.85 -11.71 11.80
N LEU A 42 -6.66 -12.60 11.22
CA LEU A 42 -6.24 -13.45 10.11
C LEU A 42 -5.79 -12.64 8.90
N GLN A 43 -6.51 -11.57 8.60
CA GLN A 43 -6.26 -10.74 7.43
C GLN A 43 -5.03 -9.83 7.65
N LEU A 44 -4.84 -9.36 8.88
CA LEU A 44 -3.63 -8.64 9.31
C LEU A 44 -2.39 -9.56 9.32
N CYS A 45 -2.55 -10.85 9.63
CA CYS A 45 -1.46 -11.81 9.53
C CYS A 45 -0.91 -11.91 8.10
N PHE A 46 -1.73 -11.79 7.06
CA PHE A 46 -1.24 -11.81 5.67
C PHE A 46 -0.30 -10.63 5.38
N VAL A 47 -0.65 -9.43 5.84
CA VAL A 47 0.20 -8.23 5.69
C VAL A 47 1.49 -8.39 6.49
N LEU A 48 1.38 -8.89 7.72
CA LEU A 48 2.52 -9.07 8.62
C LEU A 48 3.50 -10.14 8.09
N ILE A 49 3.02 -11.28 7.61
CA ILE A 49 3.88 -12.33 7.04
C ILE A 49 4.55 -11.84 5.76
N CYS A 50 3.81 -11.14 4.90
CA CYS A 50 4.37 -10.51 3.69
C CYS A 50 5.49 -9.52 4.03
N GLY A 51 5.23 -8.60 4.96
CA GLY A 51 6.20 -7.61 5.39
C GLY A 51 7.41 -8.21 6.09
N LEU A 52 7.23 -9.21 6.95
CA LEU A 52 8.32 -9.93 7.61
C LEU A 52 9.20 -10.69 6.62
N ALA A 53 8.60 -11.36 5.62
CA ALA A 53 9.38 -12.08 4.61
C ALA A 53 10.30 -11.12 3.83
N MET A 54 9.78 -9.97 3.38
CA MET A 54 10.58 -8.95 2.69
C MET A 54 11.61 -8.30 3.62
N PHE A 55 11.25 -8.02 4.87
CA PHE A 55 12.17 -7.45 5.86
C PHE A 55 13.36 -8.38 6.16
N ILE A 56 13.12 -9.69 6.28
CA ILE A 56 14.19 -10.68 6.47
C ILE A 56 15.15 -10.66 5.28
N LEU A 57 14.61 -10.58 4.05
CA LEU A 57 15.45 -10.47 2.85
C LEU A 57 16.33 -9.21 2.88
N ASP A 58 15.75 -8.04 3.18
CA ASP A 58 16.50 -6.79 3.27
C ASP A 58 17.60 -6.86 4.35
N CYS A 59 17.31 -7.50 5.50
CA CYS A 59 18.30 -7.69 6.55
C CYS A 59 19.42 -8.66 6.13
N VAL A 60 19.10 -9.71 5.37
CA VAL A 60 20.11 -10.65 4.85
C VAL A 60 20.95 -9.96 3.77
N GLU A 61 20.34 -9.29 2.81
CA GLU A 61 21.03 -8.65 1.69
C GLU A 61 21.79 -7.39 2.13
N ARG A 62 21.05 -6.36 2.54
CA ARG A 62 21.60 -5.03 2.83
C ARG A 62 22.18 -4.93 4.24
N GLY A 63 21.79 -5.82 5.16
CA GLY A 63 22.36 -5.86 6.51
C GLY A 63 23.79 -6.40 6.53
N TRP A 64 24.08 -7.44 5.75
CA TRP A 64 25.46 -7.96 5.62
C TRP A 64 26.37 -7.01 4.83
N GLN A 65 25.83 -6.30 3.84
CA GLN A 65 26.54 -5.26 3.08
C GLN A 65 27.07 -4.10 3.93
N LEU A 66 26.60 -3.94 5.18
CA LEU A 66 27.15 -2.95 6.12
C LEU A 66 28.57 -3.31 6.59
N ASN A 67 28.88 -4.60 6.67
CA ASN A 67 30.21 -5.09 7.07
C ASN A 67 31.10 -5.33 5.86
N ASP A 68 30.54 -5.89 4.79
CA ASP A 68 31.27 -6.17 3.54
C ASP A 68 30.47 -5.67 2.33
N PRO A 69 30.87 -4.53 1.73
CA PRO A 69 30.13 -3.92 0.62
C PRO A 69 30.18 -4.74 -0.68
N PHE A 70 31.09 -5.71 -0.79
CA PHE A 70 31.17 -6.60 -1.96
C PHE A 70 30.42 -7.92 -1.76
N TRP A 71 29.86 -8.14 -0.58
CA TRP A 71 29.07 -9.33 -0.31
C TRP A 71 27.74 -9.30 -1.06
N SER A 72 27.44 -10.39 -1.77
CA SER A 72 26.18 -10.61 -2.45
C SER A 72 25.43 -11.80 -1.87
N VAL A 73 24.12 -11.65 -1.67
CA VAL A 73 23.25 -12.73 -1.20
C VAL A 73 23.29 -13.95 -2.12
N TRP A 74 23.61 -13.74 -3.40
CA TRP A 74 23.68 -14.77 -4.43
C TRP A 74 24.93 -15.66 -4.34
N ASP A 75 25.98 -15.23 -3.65
CA ASP A 75 27.26 -15.95 -3.60
C ASP A 75 27.22 -17.11 -2.60
N THR A 76 26.40 -17.00 -1.55
CA THR A 76 26.28 -18.04 -0.52
C THR A 76 25.06 -18.93 -0.76
N VAL A 77 25.17 -20.23 -0.43
CA VAL A 77 24.05 -21.18 -0.59
C VAL A 77 22.86 -20.78 0.30
N HIS A 78 23.13 -20.39 1.55
CA HIS A 78 22.10 -19.96 2.48
C HIS A 78 21.43 -18.64 2.06
N GLY A 79 22.23 -17.65 1.61
CA GLY A 79 21.71 -16.39 1.09
C GLY A 79 20.84 -16.61 -0.15
N ARG A 80 21.33 -17.40 -1.13
CA ARG A 80 20.60 -17.71 -2.36
C ARG A 80 19.26 -18.39 -2.09
N ASN A 81 19.24 -19.35 -1.16
CA ASN A 81 17.99 -20.01 -0.75
C ASN A 81 17.02 -19.00 -0.13
N ALA A 82 17.49 -18.09 0.73
CA ALA A 82 16.65 -17.02 1.28
C ALA A 82 16.14 -16.06 0.20
N ALA A 83 17.00 -15.65 -0.74
CA ALA A 83 16.66 -14.76 -1.85
C ALA A 83 15.61 -15.36 -2.81
N HIS A 84 15.56 -16.69 -2.94
CA HIS A 84 14.47 -17.35 -3.67
C HIS A 84 13.20 -17.51 -2.83
N VAL A 85 13.31 -17.99 -1.59
CA VAL A 85 12.14 -18.36 -0.78
C VAL A 85 11.38 -17.15 -0.25
N MET A 86 12.08 -16.11 0.24
CA MET A 86 11.43 -14.99 0.92
C MET A 86 10.51 -14.17 -0.01
N PRO A 87 10.91 -13.80 -1.24
CA PRO A 87 10.00 -13.14 -2.19
C PRO A 87 8.81 -14.02 -2.60
N ILE A 88 9.00 -15.34 -2.72
CA ILE A 88 7.89 -16.26 -3.06
C ILE A 88 6.87 -16.28 -1.93
N VAL A 89 7.32 -16.42 -0.68
CA VAL A 89 6.44 -16.36 0.50
C VAL A 89 5.74 -15.01 0.56
N GLY A 90 6.48 -13.91 0.45
CA GLY A 90 5.92 -12.55 0.42
C GLY A 90 4.88 -12.37 -0.69
N GLY A 91 5.16 -12.87 -1.89
CA GLY A 91 4.27 -12.82 -3.03
C GLY A 91 2.97 -13.60 -2.83
N ILE A 92 3.03 -14.80 -2.26
CA ILE A 92 1.84 -15.62 -1.95
C ILE A 92 0.94 -14.89 -0.95
N PHE A 93 1.51 -14.42 0.17
CA PHE A 93 0.72 -13.72 1.19
C PHE A 93 0.22 -12.35 0.72
N GLY A 94 1.01 -11.64 -0.09
CA GLY A 94 0.59 -10.42 -0.77
C GLY A 94 -0.58 -10.65 -1.74
N ALA A 95 -0.55 -11.74 -2.51
CA ALA A 95 -1.64 -12.11 -3.41
C ALA A 95 -2.92 -12.47 -2.64
N LEU A 96 -2.81 -13.28 -1.58
CA LEU A 96 -3.94 -13.60 -0.69
C LEU A 96 -4.55 -12.33 -0.06
N TYR A 97 -3.70 -11.39 0.36
CA TYR A 97 -4.13 -10.08 0.85
C TYR A 97 -4.90 -9.29 -0.22
N LEU A 98 -4.38 -9.20 -1.46
CA LEU A 98 -5.03 -8.47 -2.54
C LEU A 98 -6.38 -9.07 -2.93
N ILE A 99 -6.49 -10.39 -3.02
CA ILE A 99 -7.74 -11.10 -3.31
C ILE A 99 -8.78 -10.79 -2.22
N ASN A 100 -8.38 -10.86 -0.95
CA ASN A 100 -9.26 -10.55 0.18
C ASN A 100 -9.68 -9.08 0.18
N LEU A 101 -8.75 -8.15 -0.04
CA LEU A 101 -9.05 -6.72 -0.13
C LEU A 101 -10.05 -6.42 -1.26
N ALA A 102 -9.83 -7.01 -2.45
CA ALA A 102 -10.73 -6.87 -3.59
C ALA A 102 -12.14 -7.41 -3.27
N PHE A 103 -12.22 -8.56 -2.59
CA PHE A 103 -13.50 -9.12 -2.13
C PHE A 103 -14.22 -8.18 -1.15
N VAL A 104 -13.52 -7.63 -0.16
CA VAL A 104 -14.10 -6.68 0.80
C VAL A 104 -14.57 -5.40 0.08
N ILE A 105 -13.75 -4.83 -0.80
CA ILE A 105 -14.11 -3.64 -1.59
C ILE A 105 -15.37 -3.91 -2.41
N PHE A 106 -15.43 -5.02 -3.14
CA PHE A 106 -16.59 -5.39 -3.95
C PHE A 106 -17.85 -5.49 -3.09
N LYS A 107 -17.77 -6.19 -1.95
CA LYS A 107 -18.90 -6.39 -1.06
C LYS A 107 -19.38 -5.10 -0.41
N VAL A 108 -18.46 -4.22 0.00
CA VAL A 108 -18.80 -2.90 0.57
C VAL A 108 -19.47 -2.02 -0.49
N SER A 109 -18.90 -1.93 -1.68
CA SER A 109 -19.48 -1.16 -2.79
C SER A 109 -20.88 -1.66 -3.16
N TYR A 110 -21.08 -2.97 -3.23
CA TYR A 110 -22.39 -3.56 -3.51
C TYR A 110 -23.42 -3.26 -2.40
N ASN A 111 -23.03 -3.42 -1.13
CA ASN A 111 -23.90 -3.14 0.01
C ASN A 111 -24.27 -1.65 0.10
N LEU A 112 -23.31 -0.77 -0.18
CA LEU A 112 -23.50 0.67 -0.18
C LEU A 112 -24.49 1.10 -1.26
N PHE A 113 -24.32 0.57 -2.48
CA PHE A 113 -25.22 0.84 -3.60
C PHE A 113 -26.67 0.42 -3.29
N LYS A 114 -26.85 -0.77 -2.70
CA LYS A 114 -28.17 -1.26 -2.30
C LYS A 114 -28.83 -0.38 -1.22
N ARG A 115 -28.03 0.17 -0.32
CA ARG A 115 -28.52 0.97 0.83
C ARG A 115 -28.74 2.43 0.53
N GLN A 116 -28.09 2.98 -0.50
CA GLN A 116 -28.27 4.35 -0.92
C GLN A 116 -29.75 4.67 -1.18
N GLN A 117 -30.53 3.70 -1.67
CA GLN A 117 -31.98 3.83 -1.88
C GLN A 117 -32.79 3.99 -0.57
N HIS A 118 -32.29 3.47 0.56
CA HIS A 118 -32.97 3.51 1.86
C HIS A 118 -32.56 4.72 2.73
N PHE A 119 -31.44 5.37 2.42
CA PHE A 119 -30.91 6.50 3.20
C PHE A 119 -31.28 7.88 2.65
N VAL A 120 -32.03 7.93 1.53
CA VAL A 120 -32.53 9.16 0.93
C VAL A 120 -33.29 9.98 1.98
N GLY A 121 -32.77 11.15 2.33
CA GLY A 121 -33.37 12.08 3.30
C GLY A 121 -32.77 12.05 4.71
N LYS A 122 -31.71 11.27 4.96
CA LYS A 122 -30.92 11.30 6.22
C LYS A 122 -29.55 11.92 5.98
N LEU A 123 -29.45 13.25 6.12
CA LEU A 123 -28.26 14.06 5.81
C LEU A 123 -26.94 13.52 6.42
N HIS A 124 -26.98 13.03 7.67
CA HIS A 124 -25.80 12.50 8.35
C HIS A 124 -25.32 11.16 7.75
N ALA A 125 -26.24 10.28 7.37
CA ALA A 125 -25.91 9.00 6.75
C ALA A 125 -25.39 9.21 5.32
N GLU A 126 -26.01 10.12 4.56
CA GLU A 126 -25.56 10.50 3.22
C GLU A 126 -24.14 11.11 3.25
N GLY A 127 -23.85 11.98 4.23
CA GLY A 127 -22.52 12.58 4.40
C GLY A 127 -21.41 11.55 4.63
N LEU A 128 -21.66 10.51 5.43
CA LEU A 128 -20.69 9.44 5.68
C LEU A 128 -20.39 8.62 4.41
N ILE A 129 -21.44 8.33 3.62
CA ILE A 129 -21.33 7.60 2.36
C ILE A 129 -20.49 8.37 1.34
N ILE A 130 -20.72 9.69 1.22
CA ILE A 130 -19.99 10.55 0.28
C ILE A 130 -18.51 10.64 0.65
N ARG A 131 -18.18 10.82 1.94
CA ARG A 131 -16.78 10.84 2.41
C ARG A 131 -16.04 9.55 2.05
N PHE A 132 -16.70 8.42 2.26
CA PHE A 132 -16.15 7.10 1.91
C PHE A 132 -15.91 6.94 0.40
N GLN A 133 -16.86 7.36 -0.44
CA GLN A 133 -16.72 7.31 -1.90
C GLN A 133 -15.58 8.20 -2.42
N ILE A 134 -15.42 9.40 -1.85
CA ILE A 134 -14.31 10.30 -2.17
C ILE A 134 -12.96 9.64 -1.85
N ILE A 135 -12.82 9.03 -0.68
CA ILE A 135 -11.57 8.36 -0.29
C ILE A 135 -11.25 7.18 -1.21
N ILE A 136 -12.20 6.29 -1.49
CA ILE A 136 -11.96 5.18 -2.42
C ILE A 136 -11.56 5.69 -3.80
N GLY A 137 -12.28 6.69 -4.33
CA GLY A 137 -11.96 7.29 -5.62
C GLY A 137 -10.55 7.89 -5.67
N PHE A 138 -10.17 8.63 -4.62
CA PHE A 138 -8.84 9.22 -4.54
C PHE A 138 -7.73 8.17 -4.42
N THR A 139 -8.02 7.06 -3.76
CA THR A 139 -7.08 5.95 -3.60
C THR A 139 -6.83 5.23 -4.91
N LEU A 140 -7.90 4.94 -5.65
CA LEU A 140 -7.79 4.34 -6.98
C LEU A 140 -7.01 5.25 -7.92
N PHE A 141 -7.23 6.56 -7.86
CA PHE A 141 -6.44 7.54 -8.59
C PHE A 141 -4.95 7.47 -8.20
N CYS A 142 -4.63 7.46 -6.90
CA CYS A 142 -3.24 7.37 -6.42
C CYS A 142 -2.56 6.06 -6.86
N ALA A 143 -3.27 4.94 -6.79
CA ALA A 143 -2.77 3.64 -7.20
C ALA A 143 -2.51 3.55 -8.71
N ILE A 144 -3.45 4.03 -9.54
CA ILE A 144 -3.30 4.06 -11.00
C ILE A 144 -2.16 4.99 -11.41
N ALA A 145 -2.08 6.19 -10.83
CA ALA A 145 -0.98 7.12 -11.10
C ALA A 145 0.38 6.51 -10.74
N SER A 146 0.46 5.79 -9.61
CA SER A 146 1.68 5.08 -9.20
C SER A 146 2.06 3.97 -10.16
N LEU A 147 1.09 3.21 -10.68
CA LEU A 147 1.34 2.14 -11.65
C LEU A 147 1.82 2.67 -13.00
N ILE A 148 1.18 3.73 -13.51
CA ILE A 148 1.59 4.41 -14.75
C ILE A 148 3.02 4.95 -14.61
N ALA A 149 3.32 5.59 -13.48
CA ALA A 149 4.64 6.12 -13.18
C ALA A 149 5.70 5.02 -13.08
N PHE A 150 5.38 3.89 -12.46
CA PHE A 150 6.26 2.72 -12.38
C PHE A 150 6.58 2.17 -13.77
N TYR A 151 5.57 1.91 -14.59
CA TYR A 151 5.76 1.37 -15.94
C TYR A 151 6.56 2.32 -16.84
N TYR A 152 6.32 3.63 -16.70
CA TYR A 152 7.07 4.63 -17.46
C TYR A 152 8.56 4.67 -17.06
N ASN A 153 8.85 4.59 -15.76
CA ASN A 153 10.22 4.58 -15.23
C ASN A 153 10.98 3.32 -15.68
N GLU A 154 10.32 2.16 -15.70
CA GLU A 154 10.90 0.91 -16.21
C GLU A 154 11.16 0.94 -17.71
N ALA A 155 10.29 1.61 -18.49
CA ALA A 155 10.44 1.70 -19.94
C ALA A 155 11.47 2.75 -20.40
N THR A 156 11.93 3.64 -19.52
CA THR A 156 12.72 4.83 -19.89
C THR A 156 14.01 4.93 -19.08
N ASP A 157 15.11 4.46 -19.65
CA ASP A 157 16.44 4.57 -19.01
C ASP A 157 17.17 5.89 -19.31
N ALA A 158 16.76 6.63 -20.35
CA ALA A 158 17.47 7.80 -20.84
C ALA A 158 16.82 9.13 -20.41
N PRO A 159 17.61 10.17 -20.05
CA PRO A 159 17.07 11.50 -19.79
C PRO A 159 16.44 12.08 -21.06
N VAL A 160 15.23 12.60 -20.95
CA VAL A 160 14.51 13.21 -22.07
C VAL A 160 15.11 14.59 -22.34
N ILE A 161 15.63 14.81 -23.55
CA ILE A 161 16.19 16.09 -23.97
C ILE A 161 15.09 16.89 -24.66
N VAL A 162 14.69 18.01 -24.07
CA VAL A 162 13.76 18.97 -24.69
C VAL A 162 14.48 20.30 -24.81
N ASN A 163 14.58 20.84 -26.03
CA ASN A 163 15.20 22.15 -26.30
C ASN A 163 16.59 22.30 -25.65
N ASN A 164 17.48 21.32 -25.84
CA ASN A 164 18.83 21.25 -25.26
C ASN A 164 18.89 21.25 -23.71
N HIS A 165 17.76 21.08 -23.02
CA HIS A 165 17.72 20.89 -21.58
C HIS A 165 17.47 19.41 -21.27
N HIS A 166 18.29 18.85 -20.39
CA HIS A 166 18.11 17.50 -19.87
C HIS A 166 17.02 17.50 -18.80
N ILE A 167 15.88 16.88 -19.09
CA ILE A 167 14.80 16.71 -18.13
C ILE A 167 14.98 15.35 -17.45
N GLN A 168 15.24 15.37 -16.14
CA GLN A 168 15.38 14.16 -15.34
C GLN A 168 14.00 13.66 -14.89
N VAL A 169 13.28 13.01 -15.80
CA VAL A 169 11.89 12.55 -15.58
C VAL A 169 11.78 11.61 -14.39
N GLN A 170 12.78 10.76 -14.17
CA GLN A 170 12.83 9.84 -13.03
C GLN A 170 12.76 10.56 -11.66
N SER A 171 13.51 11.65 -11.51
CA SER A 171 13.49 12.45 -10.27
C SER A 171 12.14 13.14 -10.05
N ALA A 172 11.52 13.61 -11.13
CA ALA A 172 10.20 14.21 -11.11
C ALA A 172 9.12 13.18 -10.73
N ILE A 173 9.23 11.95 -11.23
CA ILE A 173 8.34 10.85 -10.86
C ILE A 173 8.46 10.52 -9.37
N TYR A 174 9.68 10.31 -8.85
CA TYR A 174 9.85 9.98 -7.43
C TYR A 174 9.34 11.09 -6.51
N THR A 175 9.62 12.35 -6.85
CA THR A 175 9.14 13.51 -6.09
C THR A 175 7.61 13.64 -6.16
N GLY A 176 7.04 13.44 -7.36
CA GLY A 176 5.60 13.50 -7.58
C GLY A 176 4.84 12.42 -6.81
N LEU A 177 5.32 11.18 -6.83
CA LEU A 177 4.73 10.08 -6.05
C LEU A 177 4.83 10.34 -4.55
N TYR A 178 5.97 10.86 -4.07
CA TYR A 178 6.12 11.22 -2.67
C TYR A 178 5.08 12.28 -2.24
N VAL A 179 4.92 13.34 -3.02
CA VAL A 179 3.92 14.39 -2.73
C VAL A 179 2.51 13.83 -2.80
N LEU A 180 2.19 13.02 -3.81
CA LEU A 180 0.88 12.40 -3.99
C LEU A 180 0.46 11.57 -2.76
N TRP A 181 1.34 10.70 -2.26
CA TRP A 181 1.05 9.87 -1.10
C TRP A 181 1.00 10.66 0.23
N ASN A 182 1.76 11.75 0.35
CA ASN A 182 1.64 12.65 1.50
C ASN A 182 0.31 13.42 1.50
N LEU A 183 -0.12 13.92 0.34
CA LEU A 183 -1.43 14.54 0.17
C LEU A 183 -2.55 13.54 0.46
N TYR A 184 -2.38 12.28 0.02
CA TYR A 184 -3.31 11.21 0.34
C TYR A 184 -3.51 11.04 1.86
N VAL A 185 -2.42 10.91 2.63
CA VAL A 185 -2.51 10.78 4.09
C VAL A 185 -3.15 12.02 4.73
N LEU A 186 -2.78 13.22 4.27
CA LEU A 186 -3.35 14.48 4.76
C LEU A 186 -4.87 14.55 4.50
N SER A 187 -5.33 14.14 3.31
CA SER A 187 -6.75 14.08 2.98
C SER A 187 -7.52 13.12 3.88
N VAL A 188 -6.96 11.94 4.19
CA VAL A 188 -7.58 10.98 5.11
C VAL A 188 -7.75 11.59 6.51
N ILE A 189 -6.69 12.22 7.04
CA ILE A 189 -6.72 12.85 8.36
C ILE A 189 -7.76 13.97 8.42
N LEU A 190 -7.81 14.84 7.41
CA LEU A 190 -8.76 15.96 7.38
C LEU A 190 -10.22 15.51 7.23
N LEU A 191 -10.50 14.51 6.39
CA LEU A 191 -11.87 14.04 6.15
C LEU A 191 -12.48 13.29 7.34
N TYR A 192 -11.63 12.67 8.16
CA TYR A 192 -12.01 11.85 9.31
C TYR A 192 -11.70 12.49 10.67
N ALA A 193 -11.21 13.75 10.69
CA ALA A 193 -11.08 14.52 11.91
C ALA A 193 -12.46 14.84 12.52
N PRO A 194 -12.59 14.85 13.86
CA PRO A 194 -13.81 15.28 14.52
C PRO A 194 -14.05 16.77 14.24
N SER A 195 -15.25 17.10 13.75
CA SER A 195 -15.73 18.47 13.49
C SER A 195 -16.68 18.93 14.59
#